data_AF-A0A060Z1U4-F1
#
_entry.id   AF-A0A060Z1U4-F1
#
_cell.length_a   1.000
_cell.length_b   1.000
_cell.length_c   1.000
_cell.angle_alpha   90.00
_cell.angle_beta   90.00
_cell.angle_gamma   90.00
#
_symmetry.space_group_name_H-M   'P 1'
#
loop_
_entity.id
_entity.type
_entity.pdbx_description
1 polymer ?
#
loop_
_entity_poly.entity_id
_entity_poly.type
_entity_poly.pdbx_seq_one_letter_code
_entity_poly.pdbx_strand_id
1 'polypeptide(L)'
;MQLFLNCYQISLCPPGGLVLWHMLTHPPTRRALTVGCGLQMFQQLSGINTVMYYSATILQMAGVRDDKQAIWLASATAATNFLFTLVGVWLVERVGRRKLTLGSLMGTALSLTVLAIGFLLSAQHSPAVTLHPTDTSLNSTSCTLYGSCQPCMLDPDCGFCYRENGSTVYNSSCIPVNQTSTDEAAWGRCSNLSQVSDGSLWAYNYCPTSYSWIVLLGLILYLAFFAPGENNTLSPFLPH
;
A
#
# COMPACT_ATOMS: atom_id res chain seq x y z
N MET A 1 41.23 4.46 17.60
CA MET A 1 41.01 5.75 18.30
C MET A 1 41.69 6.90 17.54
N GLN A 2 41.41 7.05 16.23
CA GLN A 2 41.89 8.16 15.38
C GLN A 2 40.76 8.76 14.52
N LEU A 3 39.57 8.17 14.51
CA LEU A 3 38.40 8.65 13.76
C LEU A 3 37.53 9.67 14.53
N PHE A 4 37.67 9.78 15.85
CA PHE A 4 36.92 10.78 16.63
C PHE A 4 37.48 12.20 16.52
N LEU A 5 38.75 12.38 16.09
CA LEU A 5 39.35 13.71 15.96
C LEU A 5 39.01 14.44 14.65
N ASN A 6 38.59 13.74 13.59
CA ASN A 6 38.18 14.41 12.34
C ASN A 6 36.72 14.92 12.35
N CYS A 7 35.91 14.50 13.33
CA CYS A 7 34.54 15.01 13.48
C CYS A 7 34.49 16.40 14.14
N TYR A 8 35.55 16.81 14.86
CA TYR A 8 35.60 18.14 15.48
C TYR A 8 35.75 19.29 14.47
N GLN A 9 36.18 19.02 13.23
CA GLN A 9 36.20 20.04 12.16
C GLN A 9 34.84 20.26 11.47
N ILE A 10 33.82 19.41 11.73
CA ILE A 10 32.45 19.62 11.21
C ILE A 10 31.61 20.48 12.17
N SER A 11 32.08 20.70 13.40
CA SER A 11 31.36 21.47 14.43
C SER A 11 31.48 22.99 14.29
N LEU A 12 32.15 23.50 13.25
CA LEU A 12 32.09 24.92 12.86
C LEU A 12 31.17 25.06 11.64
N CYS A 13 29.87 24.86 11.85
CA CYS A 13 28.85 25.23 10.86
C CYS A 13 28.39 26.68 11.16
N PRO A 14 28.80 27.69 10.36
CA PRO A 14 28.16 29.00 10.38
C PRO A 14 26.74 28.89 9.80
N PRO A 15 25.84 29.88 10.02
CA PRO A 15 24.41 29.75 9.71
C PRO A 15 24.17 29.24 8.29
N GLY A 16 23.24 28.28 8.18
CA GLY A 16 23.12 27.25 7.12
C GLY A 16 22.95 27.66 5.65
N GLY A 17 23.19 28.92 5.29
CA GLY A 17 23.19 29.40 3.89
C GLY A 17 24.53 29.20 3.15
N LEU A 18 25.67 29.38 3.84
CA LEU A 18 27.00 29.40 3.19
C LEU A 18 27.56 28.00 2.89
N VAL A 19 27.24 27.01 3.71
CA VAL A 19 27.78 25.64 3.60
C VAL A 19 27.08 24.84 2.50
N LEU A 20 25.75 24.97 2.39
CA LEU A 20 24.95 24.32 1.34
C LEU A 20 25.37 24.82 -0.05
N TRP A 21 25.59 26.13 -0.18
CA TRP A 21 26.04 26.76 -1.42
C TRP A 21 27.43 26.27 -1.84
N HIS A 22 28.33 26.09 -0.88
CA HIS A 22 29.69 25.56 -1.10
C HIS A 22 29.68 24.07 -1.52
N MET A 23 28.73 23.28 -1.00
CA MET A 23 28.53 21.89 -1.42
C MET A 23 27.88 21.78 -2.80
N LEU A 24 26.97 22.69 -3.17
CA LEU A 24 26.38 22.74 -4.52
C LEU A 24 27.36 23.16 -5.62
N THR A 25 28.40 23.93 -5.28
CA THR A 25 29.40 24.40 -6.25
C THR A 25 30.50 23.37 -6.53
N HIS A 26 30.76 22.42 -5.62
CA HIS A 26 31.76 21.39 -5.82
C HIS A 26 31.28 20.28 -6.78
N PRO A 27 31.98 20.04 -7.92
CA PRO A 27 31.54 19.12 -8.96
C PRO A 27 31.33 17.65 -8.54
N PRO A 28 32.15 17.02 -7.68
CA PRO A 28 31.88 15.64 -7.23
C PRO A 28 30.70 15.57 -6.26
N THR A 29 30.58 16.54 -5.34
CA THR A 29 29.50 16.62 -4.36
C THR A 29 28.15 16.87 -5.02
N ARG A 30 28.11 17.72 -6.06
CA ARG A 30 26.90 17.99 -6.83
C ARG A 30 26.34 16.74 -7.49
N ARG A 31 27.20 15.87 -8.06
CA ARG A 31 26.75 14.60 -8.67
C ARG A 31 26.17 13.64 -7.64
N ALA A 32 26.82 13.51 -6.48
CA ALA A 32 26.33 12.66 -5.39
C ALA A 32 24.99 13.19 -4.84
N LEU A 33 24.87 14.51 -4.70
CA LEU A 33 23.67 15.17 -4.19
C LEU A 33 22.50 15.09 -5.18
N THR A 34 22.74 15.25 -6.49
CA THR A 34 21.70 15.05 -7.52
C THR A 34 21.20 13.61 -7.55
N VAL A 35 22.09 12.62 -7.44
CA VAL A 35 21.68 11.21 -7.39
C VAL A 35 20.93 10.90 -6.09
N GLY A 36 21.42 11.36 -4.94
CA GLY A 36 20.76 11.16 -3.65
C GLY A 36 19.37 11.82 -3.58
N CYS A 37 19.25 13.09 -3.97
CA CYS A 37 17.97 13.78 -4.02
C CYS A 37 17.01 13.16 -5.04
N GLY A 38 17.51 12.78 -6.23
CA GLY A 38 16.69 12.12 -7.24
C GLY A 38 16.15 10.77 -6.76
N LEU A 39 16.98 10.02 -6.03
CA LEU A 39 16.59 8.73 -5.45
C LEU A 39 15.57 8.90 -4.31
N GLN A 40 15.74 9.91 -3.44
CA GLN A 40 14.78 10.25 -2.39
C GLN A 40 13.44 10.72 -2.95
N MET A 41 13.48 11.52 -4.02
CA MET A 41 12.28 11.98 -4.72
C MET A 41 11.56 10.81 -5.39
N PHE A 42 12.29 9.87 -6.01
CA PHE A 42 11.69 8.66 -6.58
C PHE A 42 11.05 7.76 -5.51
N GLN A 43 11.70 7.60 -4.35
CA GLN A 43 11.14 6.85 -3.23
C GLN A 43 9.79 7.44 -2.77
N GLN A 44 9.69 8.76 -2.62
CA GLN A 44 8.43 9.42 -2.24
C GLN A 44 7.38 9.37 -3.35
N LEU A 45 7.76 9.57 -4.62
CA LEU A 45 6.87 9.47 -5.77
C LEU A 45 6.34 8.04 -5.99
N SER A 46 7.12 7.02 -5.61
CA SER A 46 6.67 5.63 -5.63
C SER A 46 5.54 5.34 -4.64
N GLY A 47 5.27 6.26 -3.71
CA GLY A 47 4.13 6.21 -2.81
C GLY A 47 4.25 5.13 -1.72
N ILE A 48 5.45 4.77 -1.29
CA ILE A 48 5.66 3.72 -0.28
C ILE A 48 4.81 3.92 0.98
N ASN A 49 4.72 5.16 1.47
CA ASN A 49 3.91 5.48 2.63
C ASN A 49 2.45 5.11 2.37
N THR A 50 1.89 5.56 1.24
CA THR A 50 0.54 5.23 0.79
C THR A 50 0.32 3.73 0.62
N VAL A 51 1.24 3.03 -0.06
CA VAL A 51 1.15 1.58 -0.27
C VAL A 51 1.19 0.83 1.06
N MET A 52 2.03 1.23 2.01
CA MET A 52 2.08 0.64 3.34
C MET A 52 0.76 0.88 4.10
N TYR A 53 0.19 2.08 4.04
CA TYR A 53 -1.11 2.37 4.66
C TYR A 53 -2.25 1.53 4.07
N TYR A 54 -2.28 1.33 2.75
CA TYR A 54 -3.34 0.56 2.08
C TYR A 54 -3.05 -0.94 1.95
N SER A 55 -1.81 -1.39 2.19
CA SER A 55 -1.43 -2.81 2.20
C SER A 55 -2.30 -3.63 3.15
N ALA A 56 -2.66 -2.98 4.25
CA ALA A 56 -3.61 -3.41 5.25
C ALA A 56 -4.92 -3.90 4.67
N THR A 57 -5.61 -2.96 4.04
CA THR A 57 -6.91 -3.16 3.42
C THR A 57 -6.82 -4.22 2.31
N ILE A 58 -5.74 -4.20 1.51
CA ILE A 58 -5.54 -5.15 0.41
C ILE A 58 -5.41 -6.59 0.93
N LEU A 59 -4.64 -6.82 1.99
CA LEU A 59 -4.45 -8.15 2.58
C LEU A 59 -5.73 -8.67 3.25
N GLN A 60 -6.55 -7.77 3.81
CA GLN A 60 -7.85 -8.12 4.37
C GLN A 60 -8.83 -8.58 3.28
N MET A 61 -8.83 -7.94 2.11
CA MET A 61 -9.65 -8.40 0.97
C MET A 61 -9.36 -9.85 0.57
N ALA A 62 -8.14 -10.32 0.84
CA ALA A 62 -7.68 -11.65 0.48
C ALA A 62 -8.14 -12.76 1.45
N GLY A 63 -8.83 -12.42 2.53
CA GLY A 63 -9.48 -13.39 3.43
C GLY A 63 -8.93 -13.44 4.86
N VAL A 64 -8.07 -12.50 5.29
CA VAL A 64 -7.62 -12.42 6.70
C VAL A 64 -8.56 -11.52 7.48
N ARG A 65 -9.62 -12.12 8.04
CA ARG A 65 -10.72 -11.43 8.72
C ARG A 65 -10.67 -11.74 10.21
N ASP A 66 -9.86 -11.00 10.96
CA ASP A 66 -9.80 -11.15 12.42
C ASP A 66 -9.26 -9.87 13.07
N ASP A 67 -9.86 -9.38 14.17
CA ASP A 67 -9.61 -8.10 14.86
C ASP A 67 -8.14 -7.80 15.24
N LYS A 68 -7.25 -8.78 15.05
CA LYS A 68 -5.79 -8.65 15.11
C LYS A 68 -5.18 -8.09 13.83
N GLN A 69 -5.97 -7.48 12.95
CA GLN A 69 -5.58 -7.03 11.61
C GLN A 69 -4.33 -6.17 11.64
N ALA A 70 -4.28 -5.14 12.50
CA ALA A 70 -3.13 -4.24 12.61
C ALA A 70 -1.84 -4.97 13.02
N ILE A 71 -1.93 -5.96 13.93
CA ILE A 71 -0.79 -6.73 14.43
C ILE A 71 -0.28 -7.69 13.36
N TRP A 72 -1.20 -8.39 12.69
CA TRP A 72 -0.86 -9.28 11.58
C TRP A 72 -0.22 -8.54 10.43
N LEU A 73 -0.68 -7.33 10.13
CA LEU A 73 -0.14 -6.49 9.07
C LEU A 73 1.26 -5.96 9.38
N ALA A 74 1.47 -5.46 10.60
CA ALA A 74 2.79 -5.09 11.06
C ALA A 74 3.74 -6.29 11.04
N SER A 75 3.29 -7.46 11.50
CA SER A 75 4.08 -8.69 11.51
C SER A 75 4.38 -9.21 10.10
N ALA A 76 3.41 -9.19 9.18
CA ALA A 76 3.58 -9.63 7.81
C ALA A 76 4.55 -8.71 7.06
N THR A 77 4.39 -7.41 7.23
CA THR A 77 5.29 -6.41 6.64
C THR A 77 6.71 -6.55 7.21
N ALA A 78 6.85 -6.71 8.53
CA ALA A 78 8.16 -6.92 9.17
C ALA A 78 8.83 -8.23 8.74
N ALA A 79 8.09 -9.34 8.69
CA ALA A 79 8.61 -10.63 8.24
C ALA A 79 9.03 -10.60 6.77
N THR A 80 8.21 -9.98 5.91
CA THR A 80 8.49 -9.78 4.49
C THR A 80 9.75 -8.94 4.31
N ASN A 81 9.84 -7.79 4.99
CA ASN A 81 11.02 -6.93 4.96
C ASN A 81 12.27 -7.66 5.47
N PHE A 82 12.16 -8.46 6.52
CA PHE A 82 13.29 -9.23 7.06
C PHE A 82 13.81 -10.28 6.05
N LEU A 83 12.91 -11.09 5.49
CA LEU A 83 13.26 -12.12 4.50
C LEU A 83 13.87 -11.49 3.24
N PHE A 84 13.26 -10.43 2.71
CA PHE A 84 13.78 -9.77 1.52
C PHE A 84 15.06 -8.97 1.78
N THR A 85 15.27 -8.48 3.00
CA THR A 85 16.55 -7.88 3.39
C THR A 85 17.66 -8.92 3.39
N LEU A 86 17.43 -10.13 3.90
CA LEU A 86 18.41 -11.23 3.85
C LEU A 86 18.77 -11.60 2.40
N VAL A 87 17.76 -11.73 1.54
CA VAL A 87 17.96 -11.99 0.11
C VAL A 87 18.73 -10.83 -0.55
N GLY A 88 18.38 -9.59 -0.20
CA GLY A 88 19.02 -8.38 -0.73
C GLY A 88 20.49 -8.26 -0.33
N VAL A 89 20.83 -8.57 0.92
CA VAL A 89 22.22 -8.59 1.42
C VAL A 89 23.03 -9.68 0.69
N TRP A 90 22.48 -10.88 0.56
CA TRP A 90 23.13 -11.96 -0.20
C TRP A 90 23.36 -11.58 -1.68
N LEU A 91 22.39 -10.89 -2.30
CA LEU A 91 22.49 -10.45 -3.70
C LEU A 91 23.47 -9.28 -3.89
N VAL A 92 23.63 -8.42 -2.87
CA VAL A 92 24.64 -7.33 -2.85
C VAL A 92 26.05 -7.87 -2.99
N GLU A 93 26.37 -8.91 -2.23
CA GLU A 93 27.72 -9.50 -2.20
C GLU A 93 28.09 -10.12 -3.55
N ARG A 94 27.10 -10.59 -4.33
CA ARG A 94 27.29 -11.20 -5.66
C ARG A 94 27.33 -10.21 -6.81
N VAL A 95 26.49 -9.18 -6.80
CA VAL A 95 26.20 -8.34 -8.00
C VAL A 95 26.81 -6.93 -7.90
N GLY A 96 27.15 -6.48 -6.69
CA GLY A 96 27.72 -5.16 -6.41
C GLY A 96 26.68 -4.05 -6.24
N ARG A 97 26.99 -3.09 -5.35
CA ARG A 97 26.06 -2.03 -4.87
C ARG A 97 25.37 -1.22 -5.97
N ARG A 98 26.10 -0.78 -7.00
CA ARG A 98 25.55 0.14 -8.03
C ARG A 98 24.54 -0.55 -8.96
N LYS A 99 24.74 -1.83 -9.24
CA LYS A 99 23.81 -2.60 -10.08
C LYS A 99 22.57 -2.98 -9.28
N LEU A 100 22.72 -3.22 -7.98
CA LEU A 100 21.59 -3.55 -7.12
C LEU A 100 20.62 -2.37 -6.96
N THR A 101 21.11 -1.14 -6.80
CA THR A 101 20.23 0.05 -6.67
C THR A 101 19.47 0.36 -7.96
N LEU A 102 20.09 0.15 -9.13
CA LEU A 102 19.38 0.23 -10.41
C LEU A 102 18.38 -0.92 -10.59
N GLY A 103 18.76 -2.13 -10.18
CA GLY A 103 17.88 -3.30 -10.23
C GLY A 103 16.64 -3.15 -9.34
N SER A 104 16.79 -2.63 -8.12
CA SER A 104 15.68 -2.37 -7.21
C SER A 104 14.75 -1.29 -7.76
N LEU A 105 15.28 -0.24 -8.41
CA LEU A 105 14.44 0.75 -9.09
C LEU A 105 13.60 0.13 -10.21
N MET A 106 14.23 -0.67 -11.06
CA MET A 106 13.54 -1.34 -12.16
C MET A 106 12.49 -2.34 -11.65
N GLY A 107 12.82 -3.12 -10.62
CA GLY A 107 11.90 -4.06 -9.97
C GLY A 107 10.72 -3.36 -9.30
N THR A 108 10.96 -2.22 -8.65
CA THR A 108 9.91 -1.38 -8.06
C THR A 108 8.99 -0.81 -9.13
N ALA A 109 9.52 -0.28 -10.23
CA ALA A 109 8.74 0.23 -11.35
C ALA A 109 7.87 -0.86 -12.02
N LEU A 110 8.42 -2.06 -12.21
CA LEU A 110 7.67 -3.21 -12.70
C LEU A 110 6.56 -3.62 -11.74
N SER A 111 6.85 -3.68 -10.43
CA SER A 111 5.87 -4.08 -9.42
C SER A 111 4.72 -3.07 -9.30
N LEU A 112 5.01 -1.77 -9.39
CA LEU A 112 3.99 -0.72 -9.46
C LEU A 112 3.12 -0.85 -10.72
N THR A 113 3.72 -1.24 -11.84
CA THR A 113 2.99 -1.50 -13.09
C THR A 113 2.04 -2.69 -12.92
N VAL A 114 2.51 -3.78 -12.29
CA VAL A 114 1.68 -4.96 -11.98
C VAL A 114 0.55 -4.60 -11.01
N LEU A 115 0.83 -3.80 -9.98
CA LEU A 115 -0.19 -3.28 -9.05
C LEU A 115 -1.25 -2.45 -9.79
N ALA A 116 -0.82 -1.53 -10.65
CA ALA A 116 -1.73 -0.69 -11.45
C ALA A 116 -2.64 -1.54 -12.35
N ILE A 117 -2.08 -2.54 -13.03
CA ILE A 117 -2.84 -3.48 -13.86
C ILE A 117 -3.80 -4.31 -12.99
N GLY A 118 -3.35 -4.78 -11.83
CA GLY A 118 -4.19 -5.52 -10.89
C GLY A 118 -5.41 -4.72 -10.45
N PHE A 119 -5.23 -3.47 -10.04
CA PHE A 119 -6.34 -2.59 -9.68
C PHE A 119 -7.27 -2.29 -10.86
N LEU A 120 -6.73 -2.09 -12.06
CA LEU A 120 -7.54 -1.87 -13.26
C LEU A 120 -8.41 -3.09 -13.59
N LEU A 121 -7.84 -4.30 -13.49
CA LEU A 121 -8.59 -5.55 -13.70
C LEU A 121 -9.67 -5.74 -12.64
N SER A 122 -9.37 -5.45 -11.37
CA SER A 122 -10.35 -5.48 -10.28
C SER A 122 -11.48 -4.48 -10.51
N ALA A 123 -11.17 -3.28 -11.01
CA ALA A 123 -12.18 -2.26 -11.34
C ALA A 123 -13.08 -2.69 -12.51
N GLN A 124 -12.53 -3.33 -13.54
CA GLN A 124 -13.31 -3.79 -14.69
C GLN A 124 -14.17 -5.03 -14.37
N HIS A 125 -13.67 -5.95 -13.54
CA HIS A 125 -14.38 -7.17 -13.15
C HIS A 125 -15.06 -7.04 -11.78
N SER A 126 -15.42 -5.81 -11.38
CA SER A 126 -16.12 -5.59 -10.13
C SER A 126 -17.53 -6.19 -10.17
N PRO A 127 -17.99 -6.87 -9.10
CA PRO A 127 -19.30 -7.48 -9.08
C PRO A 127 -20.39 -6.42 -9.24
N ALA A 128 -21.34 -6.70 -10.11
CA ALA A 128 -22.53 -5.87 -10.28
C ALA A 128 -23.43 -5.97 -9.05
N VAL A 129 -24.20 -4.90 -8.78
CA VAL A 129 -25.26 -4.89 -7.78
C VAL A 129 -26.45 -5.66 -8.34
N THR A 130 -26.80 -6.76 -7.68
CA THR A 130 -27.88 -7.66 -8.14
C THR A 130 -29.19 -7.41 -7.41
N LEU A 131 -29.12 -7.00 -6.15
CA LEU A 131 -30.28 -6.59 -5.36
C LEU A 131 -30.29 -5.07 -5.18
N HIS A 132 -31.34 -4.44 -5.69
CA HIS A 132 -31.64 -3.04 -5.41
C HIS A 132 -32.70 -3.03 -4.30
N PRO A 133 -32.34 -2.63 -3.06
CA PRO A 133 -33.31 -2.64 -1.98
C PRO A 133 -34.38 -1.58 -2.28
N THR A 134 -35.62 -2.04 -2.37
CA THR A 134 -36.78 -1.19 -2.71
C THR A 134 -37.52 -0.84 -1.42
N ASP A 135 -36.88 -0.12 -0.51
CA ASP A 135 -37.57 0.44 0.66
C ASP A 135 -37.84 1.93 0.45
N THR A 136 -39.12 2.24 0.30
CA THR A 136 -39.71 3.54 -0.04
C THR A 136 -39.71 4.56 1.11
N SER A 137 -38.95 4.32 2.19
CA SER A 137 -39.08 5.06 3.46
C SER A 137 -37.85 5.88 3.90
N LEU A 138 -36.76 5.87 3.13
CA LEU A 138 -35.72 6.90 3.26
C LEU A 138 -35.43 7.49 1.88
N ASN A 139 -35.64 8.79 1.75
CA ASN A 139 -35.34 9.60 0.57
C ASN A 139 -34.04 9.15 -0.10
N SER A 140 -34.15 8.58 -1.29
CA SER A 140 -33.18 8.63 -2.39
C SER A 140 -31.71 8.73 -1.95
N THR A 141 -31.20 7.73 -1.25
CA THR A 141 -29.76 7.66 -0.97
C THR A 141 -29.01 7.42 -2.28
N SER A 142 -28.04 8.28 -2.62
CA SER A 142 -27.22 8.16 -3.84
C SER A 142 -26.63 6.76 -4.06
N CYS A 143 -26.43 6.00 -2.98
CA CYS A 143 -25.92 4.63 -3.00
C CYS A 143 -26.73 3.67 -3.91
N THR A 144 -28.06 3.83 -4.03
CA THR A 144 -28.90 2.92 -4.84
C THR A 144 -28.82 3.19 -6.34
N LEU A 145 -28.20 4.30 -6.75
CA LEU A 145 -27.97 4.64 -8.16
C LEU A 145 -26.79 3.86 -8.76
N TYR A 146 -25.94 3.27 -7.93
CA TYR A 146 -24.75 2.55 -8.38
C TYR A 146 -25.07 1.10 -8.74
N GLY A 147 -24.81 0.74 -9.99
CA GLY A 147 -25.00 -0.63 -10.49
C GLY A 147 -23.82 -1.58 -10.24
N SER A 148 -22.71 -1.10 -9.67
CA SER A 148 -21.49 -1.90 -9.45
C SER A 148 -20.78 -1.51 -8.16
N CYS A 149 -20.00 -2.45 -7.61
CA CYS A 149 -19.29 -2.26 -6.35
C CYS A 149 -18.32 -1.06 -6.38
N GLN A 150 -17.56 -0.89 -7.48
CA GLN A 150 -16.54 0.15 -7.56
C GLN A 150 -17.10 1.57 -7.34
N PRO A 151 -18.07 2.08 -8.13
CA PRO A 151 -18.60 3.42 -7.93
C PRO A 151 -19.37 3.57 -6.60
N CYS A 152 -19.97 2.49 -6.10
CA CYS A 152 -20.60 2.46 -4.77
C CYS A 152 -19.59 2.74 -3.65
N MET A 153 -18.38 2.16 -3.75
CA MET A 153 -17.35 2.24 -2.72
C MET A 153 -16.48 3.50 -2.82
N LEU A 154 -16.66 4.32 -3.85
CA LEU A 154 -16.04 5.64 -3.94
C LEU A 154 -16.72 6.65 -3.00
N ASP A 155 -18.00 6.43 -2.66
CA ASP A 155 -18.72 7.29 -1.73
C ASP A 155 -18.48 6.86 -0.28
N PRO A 156 -18.05 7.78 0.60
CA PRO A 156 -17.72 7.45 1.99
C PRO A 156 -18.94 7.06 2.83
N ASP A 157 -20.14 7.48 2.41
CA ASP A 157 -21.42 7.19 3.07
C ASP A 157 -22.05 5.87 2.63
N CYS A 158 -21.44 5.18 1.66
CA CYS A 158 -21.96 3.93 1.07
C CYS A 158 -21.04 2.74 1.40
N GLY A 159 -21.61 1.54 1.37
CA GLY A 159 -20.89 0.29 1.57
C GLY A 159 -21.51 -0.87 0.80
N PHE A 160 -20.76 -1.97 0.69
CA PHE A 160 -21.13 -3.11 -0.15
C PHE A 160 -21.45 -4.34 0.69
N CYS A 161 -22.71 -4.78 0.64
CA CYS A 161 -23.21 -5.97 1.33
C CYS A 161 -23.43 -7.09 0.31
N TYR A 162 -22.79 -8.24 0.50
CA TYR A 162 -22.82 -9.34 -0.48
C TYR A 162 -22.80 -10.73 0.17
N ARG A 163 -23.09 -11.78 -0.59
CA ARG A 163 -22.77 -13.16 -0.24
C ARG A 163 -21.74 -13.72 -1.20
N GLU A 164 -20.89 -14.61 -0.70
CA GLU A 164 -19.89 -15.32 -1.51
C GLU A 164 -20.15 -16.83 -1.49
N ASN A 165 -19.90 -17.48 -2.61
CA ASN A 165 -19.85 -18.94 -2.70
C ASN A 165 -18.60 -19.28 -3.50
N GLY A 166 -17.49 -19.55 -2.78
CA GLY A 166 -16.16 -19.64 -3.39
C GLY A 166 -15.69 -18.29 -3.94
N SER A 167 -15.42 -18.22 -5.25
CA SER A 167 -14.89 -17.01 -5.92
C SER A 167 -15.97 -16.12 -6.54
N THR A 168 -17.24 -16.54 -6.51
CA THR A 168 -18.37 -15.82 -7.12
C THR A 168 -19.19 -15.08 -6.07
N VAL A 169 -19.46 -13.81 -6.35
CA VAL A 169 -20.26 -12.90 -5.52
C VAL A 169 -21.67 -12.85 -6.05
N TYR A 170 -22.67 -13.02 -5.18
CA TYR A 170 -24.09 -12.98 -5.53
C TYR A 170 -24.89 -12.31 -4.40
N ASN A 171 -26.14 -11.93 -4.69
CA ASN A 171 -27.02 -11.22 -3.75
C ASN A 171 -26.39 -9.94 -3.18
N SER A 172 -25.61 -9.24 -3.99
CA SER A 172 -24.94 -7.97 -3.69
C SER A 172 -25.90 -6.77 -3.72
N SER A 173 -25.75 -5.87 -2.75
CA SER A 173 -26.50 -4.62 -2.62
C SER A 173 -25.60 -3.49 -2.12
N CYS A 174 -25.69 -2.32 -2.75
CA CYS A 174 -25.06 -1.08 -2.27
C CYS A 174 -26.01 -0.38 -1.30
N ILE A 175 -25.57 -0.15 -0.06
CA ILE A 175 -26.40 0.42 1.02
C ILE A 175 -25.58 1.39 1.86
N PRO A 176 -26.20 2.39 2.51
CA PRO A 176 -25.48 3.37 3.30
C PRO A 176 -24.80 2.74 4.52
N VAL A 177 -23.62 3.27 4.87
CA VAL A 177 -22.81 2.90 6.03
C VAL A 177 -23.45 3.46 7.32
N ASN A 178 -23.28 2.79 8.46
CA ASN A 178 -23.73 3.33 9.75
C ASN A 178 -22.86 4.55 10.14
N GLN A 179 -23.48 5.63 10.59
CA GLN A 179 -22.78 6.86 10.98
C GLN A 179 -21.94 6.70 12.27
N THR A 180 -22.23 5.67 13.07
CA THR A 180 -21.53 5.43 14.34
C THR A 180 -20.35 4.44 14.20
N SER A 181 -20.42 3.51 13.25
CA SER A 181 -19.36 2.53 12.96
C SER A 181 -19.35 2.19 11.46
N THR A 182 -18.19 2.30 10.82
CA THR A 182 -18.01 1.94 9.39
C THR A 182 -18.08 0.44 9.12
N ASP A 183 -18.01 -0.36 10.19
CA ASP A 183 -17.97 -1.82 10.13
C ASP A 183 -19.36 -2.46 9.95
N GLU A 184 -20.42 -1.65 9.93
CA GLU A 184 -21.80 -2.10 9.75
C GLU A 184 -22.57 -1.23 8.76
N ALA A 185 -23.56 -1.83 8.09
CA ALA A 185 -24.52 -1.07 7.31
C ALA A 185 -25.49 -0.31 8.22
N ALA A 186 -25.97 0.85 7.77
CA ALA A 186 -26.98 1.60 8.51
C ALA A 186 -28.29 0.82 8.71
N TRP A 187 -28.62 -0.08 7.78
CA TRP A 187 -29.82 -0.92 7.81
C TRP A 187 -29.69 -2.13 6.88
N GLY A 188 -30.60 -3.09 6.99
CA GLY A 188 -30.67 -4.26 6.12
C GLY A 188 -29.81 -5.44 6.56
N ARG A 189 -29.48 -6.34 5.63
CA ARG A 189 -28.86 -7.66 5.91
C ARG A 189 -27.45 -7.59 6.52
N CYS A 190 -26.80 -6.43 6.43
CA CYS A 190 -25.46 -6.19 6.96
C CYS A 190 -25.44 -5.18 8.13
N SER A 191 -26.59 -4.91 8.78
CA SER A 191 -26.67 -3.94 9.89
C SER A 191 -26.47 -4.53 11.29
N ASN A 192 -26.26 -5.85 11.41
CA ASN A 192 -25.98 -6.48 12.70
C ASN A 192 -24.99 -7.62 12.53
N LEU A 193 -23.76 -7.47 13.05
CA LEU A 193 -22.73 -8.51 13.03
C LEU A 193 -23.15 -9.83 13.74
N SER A 194 -24.20 -9.81 14.57
CA SER A 194 -24.69 -10.99 15.28
C SER A 194 -25.59 -11.87 14.42
N GLN A 195 -26.01 -11.40 13.24
CA GLN A 195 -26.83 -12.13 12.27
C GLN A 195 -25.99 -12.71 11.10
N VAL A 196 -24.70 -12.95 11.35
CA VAL A 196 -23.75 -13.66 10.46
C VAL A 196 -24.05 -15.18 10.38
N SER A 197 -25.31 -15.59 10.61
CA SER A 197 -25.72 -16.99 10.44
C SER A 197 -26.14 -17.31 8.99
N ASP A 198 -26.31 -16.27 8.16
CA ASP A 198 -26.80 -16.40 6.79
C ASP A 198 -25.70 -16.23 5.72
N GLY A 199 -24.43 -16.03 6.10
CA GLY A 199 -23.33 -15.88 5.14
C GLY A 199 -23.30 -14.55 4.37
N SER A 200 -23.96 -13.51 4.88
CA SER A 200 -23.81 -12.12 4.42
C SER A 200 -22.52 -11.49 4.95
N LEU A 201 -21.84 -10.77 4.07
CA LEU A 201 -20.51 -10.22 4.25
C LEU A 201 -20.57 -8.72 4.02
N TRP A 202 -19.95 -7.97 4.92
CA TRP A 202 -19.80 -6.54 4.79
C TRP A 202 -18.40 -6.20 4.29
N ALA A 203 -18.33 -5.36 3.26
CA ALA A 203 -17.10 -4.73 2.81
C ALA A 203 -17.24 -3.21 2.83
N TYR A 204 -16.20 -2.55 3.34
CA TYR A 204 -16.05 -1.10 3.39
C TYR A 204 -14.73 -0.71 2.72
N ASN A 205 -14.74 0.20 1.74
CA ASN A 205 -13.58 0.62 0.95
C ASN A 205 -12.83 -0.47 0.16
N TYR A 206 -13.44 -1.64 -0.07
CA TYR A 206 -12.89 -2.65 -0.96
C TYR A 206 -13.95 -3.49 -1.68
N CYS A 207 -13.62 -3.98 -2.89
CA CYS A 207 -14.51 -4.84 -3.66
C CYS A 207 -13.96 -6.27 -3.76
N PRO A 208 -14.76 -7.31 -3.42
CA PRO A 208 -14.35 -8.70 -3.61
C PRO A 208 -14.25 -9.00 -5.11
N THR A 209 -13.08 -9.46 -5.57
CA THR A 209 -12.87 -9.86 -6.97
C THR A 209 -12.00 -11.11 -7.05
N SER A 210 -12.19 -11.92 -8.09
CA SER A 210 -11.31 -13.07 -8.36
C SER A 210 -9.88 -12.66 -8.76
N TYR A 211 -9.62 -11.37 -9.03
CA TYR A 211 -8.32 -10.86 -9.48
C TYR A 211 -7.50 -10.20 -8.35
N SER A 212 -8.02 -10.15 -7.13
CA SER A 212 -7.34 -9.56 -5.97
C SER A 212 -5.96 -10.19 -5.69
N TRP A 213 -5.74 -11.46 -6.07
CA TRP A 213 -4.43 -12.11 -5.93
C TRP A 213 -3.32 -11.46 -6.77
N ILE A 214 -3.64 -10.83 -7.89
CA ILE A 214 -2.68 -10.09 -8.72
C ILE A 214 -2.18 -8.85 -7.96
N VAL A 215 -3.09 -8.15 -7.28
CA VAL A 215 -2.77 -7.00 -6.45
C VAL A 215 -1.89 -7.42 -5.25
N LEU A 216 -2.20 -8.55 -4.62
CA LEU A 216 -1.37 -9.11 -3.55
C LEU A 216 0.03 -9.48 -4.02
N LEU A 217 0.13 -10.17 -5.16
CA LEU A 217 1.41 -10.55 -5.74
C LEU A 217 2.22 -9.31 -6.11
N GLY A 218 1.58 -8.30 -6.70
CA GLY A 218 2.19 -7.00 -6.99
C GLY A 218 2.68 -6.28 -5.73
N LEU A 219 1.91 -6.33 -4.64
CA LEU A 219 2.26 -5.74 -3.35
C LEU A 219 3.47 -6.44 -2.71
N ILE A 220 3.47 -7.78 -2.71
CA ILE A 220 4.58 -8.59 -2.19
C ILE A 220 5.85 -8.34 -3.00
N LEU A 221 5.76 -8.34 -4.33
CA LEU A 221 6.89 -8.02 -5.21
C LEU A 221 7.38 -6.59 -5.00
N TYR A 222 6.47 -5.63 -4.83
CA TYR A 222 6.81 -4.25 -4.54
C TYR A 222 7.62 -4.14 -3.25
N LEU A 223 7.13 -4.73 -2.15
CA LEU A 223 7.85 -4.76 -0.86
C LEU A 223 9.21 -5.47 -0.99
N ALA A 224 9.28 -6.54 -1.79
CA ALA A 224 10.49 -7.30 -2.03
C ALA A 224 11.60 -6.48 -2.70
N PHE A 225 11.25 -5.69 -3.71
CA PHE A 225 12.22 -4.88 -4.45
C PHE A 225 12.51 -3.53 -3.79
N PHE A 226 11.56 -3.01 -3.00
CA PHE A 226 11.71 -1.73 -2.34
C PHE A 226 12.63 -1.80 -1.11
N ALA A 227 12.49 -2.81 -0.26
CA ALA A 227 13.25 -2.93 1.00
C ALA A 227 14.79 -2.94 0.82
N PRO A 228 15.38 -3.65 -0.17
CA PRO A 228 16.82 -3.61 -0.41
C PRO A 228 17.31 -2.25 -0.95
N GLY A 229 16.42 -1.47 -1.58
CA GLY A 229 16.74 -0.16 -2.15
C GLY A 229 17.05 0.88 -1.07
N GLU A 230 16.21 0.96 -0.04
CA GLU A 230 16.35 1.93 1.07
C GLU A 230 17.55 1.62 1.99
N ASN A 231 17.84 0.33 2.18
CA ASN A 231 18.96 -0.11 3.02
C ASN A 231 20.31 0.17 2.36
N ASN A 232 20.35 0.15 1.02
CA ASN A 232 21.56 0.44 0.25
C ASN A 232 21.79 1.93 -0.03
N THR A 233 20.79 2.80 0.17
CA THR A 233 20.96 4.26 0.14
C THR A 233 21.67 4.81 1.37
N LEU A 234 21.50 4.17 2.53
CA LEU A 234 22.22 4.54 3.76
C LEU A 234 23.68 4.06 3.76
N SER A 235 23.92 2.99 3.02
CA SER A 235 25.16 2.26 3.02
C SER A 235 26.40 3.02 2.46
N PRO A 236 26.32 4.04 1.56
CA PRO A 236 27.48 4.85 1.17
C PRO A 236 27.98 5.78 2.29
N PHE A 237 27.23 5.90 3.40
CA PHE A 237 27.52 6.79 4.53
C PHE A 237 27.95 6.07 5.81
N LEU A 238 28.06 4.74 5.79
CA LEU A 238 28.66 3.96 6.88
C LEU A 238 30.11 3.63 6.53
N PRO A 239 31.11 4.21 7.23
CA PRO A 239 32.50 3.84 7.03
C PRO A 239 32.75 2.42 7.58
N HIS A 240 33.39 1.58 6.76
CA HIS A 240 34.15 0.42 7.25
C HIS A 240 35.46 0.90 7.89
#